data_AF-A0A139ICY5-F1
#
_entry.id   AF-A0A139ICY5-F1
#
_cell.length_a   1.000
_cell.length_b   1.000
_cell.length_c   1.000
_cell.angle_alpha   90.00
_cell.angle_beta   90.00
_cell.angle_gamma   90.00
#
_symmetry.space_group_name_H-M   'P 1'
#
loop_
_entity.id
_entity.type
_entity.pdbx_description
1 polymer ?
#
loop_
_entity_poly.entity_id
_entity_poly.type
_entity_poly.pdbx_seq_one_letter_code
_entity_poly.pdbx_strand_id
1 'polypeptide(L)'
;MATPPAHRPVTTAQDMRPRAHSGDDLVDFIMDLEEPNRSKELNSWLKDLCSLIDVEGHSNTIEVRSLLETGKVLLSRVYFHGLLDTVPLTTEPDLSVNHNKYGSTSGWGYEVKMKIDPCPVVDGCTLLGVHVASTLVHEMCHAFLDRYSCANRACGDEKCMGKLNVEYGQGGHGYTWNLLASVIDTKVKGHFEVDLPLAAKECSADEDELLAVYGDWLEEQIWPPDPHQ
;
A
#
# COMPACT_ATOMS: atom_id res chain seq x y z
N MET A 1 7.28 22.96 32.44
CA MET A 1 7.22 22.72 30.97
C MET A 1 7.57 21.27 30.76
N ALA A 2 6.60 20.45 30.33
CA ALA A 2 6.83 19.03 30.10
C ALA A 2 7.68 18.88 28.85
N THR A 3 8.81 18.18 28.97
CA THR A 3 9.63 17.75 27.84
C THR A 3 8.74 16.90 26.91
N PRO A 4 8.71 17.16 25.59
CA PRO A 4 8.00 16.27 24.68
C PRO A 4 8.59 14.85 24.82
N PRO A 5 7.74 13.80 24.79
CA PRO A 5 8.26 12.44 24.88
C PRO A 5 9.26 12.25 23.74
N ALA A 6 10.45 11.78 24.10
CA ALA A 6 11.46 11.37 23.14
C ALA A 6 10.80 10.48 22.09
N HIS A 7 10.99 10.79 20.80
CA HIS A 7 10.64 9.91 19.69
C HIS A 7 11.06 8.50 20.09
N ARG A 8 10.08 7.61 20.34
CA ARG A 8 10.39 6.18 20.39
C ARG A 8 10.93 5.87 19.00
N PRO A 9 12.21 5.46 18.85
CA PRO A 9 12.62 4.89 17.57
C PRO A 9 11.66 3.72 17.35
N VAL A 10 10.94 3.73 16.23
CA VAL A 10 10.05 2.63 15.84
C VAL A 10 10.96 1.44 15.54
N THR A 11 11.31 0.76 16.62
CA THR A 11 11.24 -0.67 16.87
C THR A 11 11.28 -1.54 15.61
N THR A 12 12.42 -2.22 15.46
CA THR A 12 12.80 -3.16 14.40
C THR A 12 11.74 -4.24 14.14
N ALA A 13 11.84 -5.00 13.04
CA ALA A 13 10.96 -6.16 12.77
C ALA A 13 10.87 -7.18 13.93
N GLN A 14 11.80 -7.11 14.89
CA GLN A 14 11.84 -7.92 16.11
C GLN A 14 10.77 -7.55 17.14
N ASP A 15 10.25 -6.31 17.11
CA ASP A 15 9.18 -5.84 18.01
C ASP A 15 7.78 -6.08 17.44
N MET A 16 7.66 -6.33 16.13
CA MET A 16 6.40 -6.79 15.48
C MET A 16 6.23 -8.31 15.51
N ARG A 17 7.31 -9.06 15.80
CA ARG A 17 7.27 -10.54 15.93
C ARG A 17 6.23 -11.13 16.90
N PRO A 18 5.91 -10.50 18.04
CA PRO A 18 4.91 -11.07 18.97
C PRO A 18 3.47 -10.84 18.54
N ARG A 19 3.23 -10.02 17.50
CA ARG A 19 1.89 -9.61 17.07
C ARG A 19 1.57 -10.00 15.63
N ALA A 20 2.54 -10.07 14.73
CA ALA A 20 2.32 -10.38 13.31
C ALA A 20 2.41 -11.90 13.03
N HIS A 21 1.44 -12.68 13.52
CA HIS A 21 1.34 -14.11 13.17
C HIS A 21 0.48 -14.32 11.91
N SER A 22 -0.32 -13.33 11.53
CA SER A 22 -1.18 -13.32 10.33
C SER A 22 -1.20 -11.94 9.66
N GLY A 23 -1.72 -11.90 8.42
CA GLY A 23 -1.92 -10.66 7.68
C GLY A 23 -2.91 -9.73 8.37
N ASP A 24 -3.94 -10.29 8.99
CA ASP A 24 -4.97 -9.56 9.73
C ASP A 24 -4.37 -8.78 10.90
N ASP A 25 -3.44 -9.38 11.65
CA ASP A 25 -2.77 -8.69 12.76
C ASP A 25 -2.00 -7.44 12.31
N LEU A 26 -1.46 -7.47 11.08
CA LEU A 26 -0.77 -6.33 10.49
C LEU A 26 -1.75 -5.22 10.09
N VAL A 27 -2.94 -5.58 9.61
CA VAL A 27 -3.97 -4.60 9.28
C VAL A 27 -4.58 -4.00 10.54
N ASP A 28 -4.89 -4.82 11.55
CA ASP A 28 -5.35 -4.38 12.87
C ASP A 28 -4.34 -3.41 13.50
N PHE A 29 -3.04 -3.69 13.39
CA PHE A 29 -2.00 -2.77 13.82
C PHE A 29 -2.08 -1.40 13.14
N ILE A 30 -2.35 -1.35 11.83
CA ILE A 30 -2.54 -0.08 11.11
C ILE A 30 -3.86 0.59 11.51
N MET A 31 -4.91 -0.16 11.82
CA MET A 31 -6.21 0.38 12.26
C MET A 31 -6.16 0.97 13.67
N ASP A 32 -5.43 0.34 14.59
CA ASP A 32 -5.37 0.72 16.01
C ASP A 32 -4.56 1.98 16.29
N LEU A 33 -3.78 2.45 15.32
CA LEU A 33 -2.87 3.56 15.50
C LEU A 33 -3.50 4.88 15.06
N GLU A 34 -3.45 5.85 15.98
CA GLU A 34 -3.92 7.21 15.71
C GLU A 34 -3.08 7.86 14.60
N GLU A 35 -3.78 8.35 13.58
CA GLU A 35 -3.16 8.98 12.43
C GLU A 35 -2.89 10.46 12.70
N PRO A 36 -1.68 10.95 12.42
CA PRO A 36 -1.44 12.38 12.46
C PRO A 36 -2.23 13.05 11.33
N ASN A 37 -3.05 14.03 11.67
CA ASN A 37 -3.70 14.86 10.65
C ASN A 37 -2.65 15.68 9.90
N ARG A 38 -2.30 15.22 8.69
CA ARG A 38 -1.36 15.89 7.78
C ARG A 38 -2.00 16.26 6.44
N SER A 39 -3.34 16.44 6.41
CA SER A 39 -4.07 16.73 5.17
C SER A 39 -3.49 17.91 4.40
N LYS A 40 -3.07 18.99 5.08
CA LYS A 40 -2.45 20.14 4.41
C LYS A 40 -1.15 19.80 3.69
N GLU A 41 -0.29 18.99 4.32
CA GLU A 41 0.99 18.57 3.73
C GLU A 41 0.76 17.60 2.57
N LEU A 42 -0.16 16.65 2.74
CA LEU A 42 -0.54 15.68 1.70
C LEU A 42 -1.13 16.37 0.46
N ASN A 43 -2.06 17.31 0.65
CA ASN A 43 -2.63 18.07 -0.46
C ASN A 43 -1.63 19.02 -1.11
N SER A 44 -0.72 19.62 -0.35
CA SER A 44 0.37 20.43 -0.93
C SER A 44 1.27 19.57 -1.81
N TRP A 45 1.73 18.43 -1.29
CA TRP A 45 2.55 17.48 -2.04
C TRP A 45 1.86 17.00 -3.32
N LEU A 46 0.57 16.64 -3.25
CA LEU A 46 -0.18 16.17 -4.41
C LEU A 46 -0.35 17.27 -5.46
N LYS A 47 -0.58 18.52 -5.03
CA LYS A 47 -0.65 19.68 -5.94
C LYS A 47 0.67 19.90 -6.66
N ASP A 48 1.78 19.84 -5.92
CA ASP A 48 3.12 19.94 -6.51
C ASP A 48 3.37 18.80 -7.51
N LEU A 49 2.94 17.58 -7.18
CA LEU A 49 3.11 16.40 -8.04
C LEU A 49 2.31 16.54 -9.34
N CYS A 50 1.04 16.95 -9.23
CA CYS A 50 0.20 17.18 -10.40
C CYS A 50 0.74 18.29 -11.30
N SER A 51 1.37 19.32 -10.74
CA SER A 51 1.97 20.41 -11.52
C SER A 51 3.18 19.96 -12.36
N LEU A 52 3.87 18.89 -11.96
CA LEU A 52 5.05 18.36 -12.66
C LEU A 52 4.73 17.27 -13.68
N ILE A 53 3.61 16.56 -13.53
CA ILE A 53 3.21 15.41 -14.37
C ILE A 53 2.11 15.81 -15.37
N ASP A 54 1.98 17.10 -15.69
CA ASP A 54 0.86 17.60 -16.49
C ASP A 54 0.85 17.07 -17.95
N VAL A 55 -0.33 17.12 -18.58
CA VAL A 55 -0.90 16.31 -19.70
C VAL A 55 -0.03 16.12 -20.96
N GLU A 56 1.15 16.73 -21.07
CA GLU A 56 2.04 16.54 -22.21
C GLU A 56 3.10 15.42 -22.02
N GLY A 57 3.05 14.66 -20.92
CA GLY A 57 3.94 13.51 -20.71
C GLY A 57 5.43 13.88 -20.55
N HIS A 58 5.73 15.16 -20.33
CA HIS A 58 7.08 15.69 -20.19
C HIS A 58 7.60 15.60 -18.74
N SER A 59 7.39 14.49 -18.02
CA SER A 59 8.08 14.32 -16.74
C SER A 59 9.48 13.74 -17.01
N ASN A 60 10.42 14.64 -17.28
CA ASN A 60 11.83 14.30 -17.15
C ASN A 60 12.34 14.72 -15.77
N THR A 61 13.30 13.93 -15.28
CA THR A 61 14.35 14.29 -14.33
C THR A 61 14.01 14.49 -12.85
N ILE A 62 14.89 13.95 -12.01
CA ILE A 62 15.29 14.26 -10.62
C ILE A 62 14.22 14.87 -9.69
N GLU A 63 13.57 15.96 -10.05
CA GLU A 63 12.53 16.64 -9.28
C GLU A 63 11.33 15.72 -9.01
N VAL A 64 10.78 15.04 -10.03
CA VAL A 64 9.67 14.09 -9.84
C VAL A 64 10.10 12.95 -8.91
N ARG A 65 11.33 12.44 -9.06
CA ARG A 65 11.88 11.41 -8.16
C ARG A 65 11.97 11.93 -6.72
N SER A 66 12.47 13.15 -6.53
CA SER A 66 12.57 13.78 -5.21
C SER A 66 11.19 13.96 -4.57
N LEU A 67 10.20 14.34 -5.38
CA LEU A 67 8.85 14.57 -4.92
C LEU A 67 8.12 13.25 -4.60
N LEU A 68 8.35 12.19 -5.39
CA LEU A 68 7.87 10.84 -5.10
C LEU A 68 8.51 10.29 -3.82
N GLU A 69 9.81 10.50 -3.59
CA GLU A 69 10.47 10.08 -2.35
C GLU A 69 9.92 10.83 -1.13
N THR A 70 9.70 12.15 -1.29
CA THR A 70 9.05 12.98 -0.25
C THR A 70 7.64 12.49 0.04
N GLY A 71 6.88 12.20 -1.02
CA GLY A 71 5.54 11.62 -0.95
C GLY A 71 5.53 10.29 -0.22
N LYS A 72 6.41 9.36 -0.60
CA LYS A 72 6.57 8.05 0.05
C LYS A 72 6.81 8.19 1.55
N VAL A 73 7.72 9.07 1.98
CA VAL A 73 7.99 9.31 3.40
C VAL A 73 6.77 9.90 4.10
N LEU A 74 6.09 10.85 3.46
CA LEU A 74 4.88 11.47 4.03
C LEU A 74 3.76 10.45 4.20
N LEU A 75 3.43 9.71 3.14
CA LEU A 75 2.44 8.63 3.13
C LEU A 75 2.82 7.53 4.12
N SER A 76 4.10 7.13 4.17
CA SER A 76 4.61 6.14 5.12
C SER A 76 4.33 6.56 6.55
N ARG A 77 4.57 7.82 6.90
CA ARG A 77 4.33 8.32 8.27
C ARG A 77 2.86 8.44 8.63
N VAL A 78 1.99 8.74 7.67
CA VAL A 78 0.55 8.88 7.92
C VAL A 78 -0.12 7.51 7.95
N TYR A 79 0.14 6.66 6.97
CA TYR A 79 -0.61 5.43 6.74
C TYR A 79 0.09 4.15 7.22
N PHE A 80 1.42 4.19 7.36
CA PHE A 80 2.25 3.02 7.70
C PHE A 80 3.19 3.30 8.88
N HIS A 81 2.95 4.36 9.65
CA HIS A 81 3.71 4.76 10.84
C HIS A 81 5.24 4.85 10.66
N GLY A 82 5.67 5.23 9.46
CA GLY A 82 7.10 5.39 9.14
C GLY A 82 7.82 4.08 8.80
N LEU A 83 7.13 2.94 8.81
CA LEU A 83 7.73 1.63 8.57
C LEU A 83 8.30 1.47 7.16
N LEU A 84 7.83 2.28 6.21
CA LEU A 84 8.26 2.26 4.81
C LEU A 84 9.22 3.40 4.45
N ASP A 85 9.66 4.21 5.42
CA ASP A 85 10.58 5.35 5.19
C ASP A 85 11.89 4.89 4.52
N THR A 86 12.33 3.66 4.80
CA THR A 86 13.59 3.10 4.29
C THR A 86 13.43 2.17 3.08
N VAL A 87 12.20 1.86 2.64
CA VAL A 87 12.01 1.04 1.44
C VAL A 87 12.47 1.85 0.23
N PRO A 88 13.44 1.36 -0.57
CA PRO A 88 13.91 2.07 -1.74
C PRO A 88 12.81 2.24 -2.77
N LEU A 89 12.68 3.46 -3.31
CA LEU A 89 11.80 3.78 -4.43
C LEU A 89 12.64 4.24 -5.62
N THR A 90 12.38 3.65 -6.78
CA THR A 90 13.00 4.08 -8.04
C THR A 90 11.94 4.44 -9.08
N THR A 91 12.28 5.35 -9.97
CA THR A 91 11.43 5.73 -11.11
C THR A 91 11.86 4.94 -12.35
N GLU A 92 10.92 4.28 -13.02
CA GLU A 92 11.16 3.55 -14.27
C GLU A 92 10.16 4.04 -15.33
N PRO A 93 10.55 5.00 -16.18
CA PRO A 93 9.70 5.48 -17.27
C PRO A 93 9.31 4.34 -18.21
N ASP A 94 8.13 4.47 -18.82
CA ASP A 94 7.60 3.52 -19.81
C ASP A 94 7.33 2.12 -19.24
N LEU A 95 7.19 1.97 -17.92
CA LEU A 95 6.77 0.70 -17.32
C LEU A 95 5.39 0.29 -17.86
N SER A 96 4.51 1.28 -18.04
CA SER A 96 3.16 1.09 -18.60
C SER A 96 3.20 0.54 -20.02
N VAL A 97 4.14 1.01 -20.84
CA VAL A 97 4.33 0.59 -22.23
C VAL A 97 5.02 -0.77 -22.33
N ASN A 98 6.08 -0.99 -21.54
CA ASN A 98 6.94 -2.15 -21.67
C ASN A 98 6.44 -3.38 -20.90
N HIS A 99 5.69 -3.16 -19.82
CA HIS A 99 5.31 -4.19 -18.88
C HIS A 99 3.82 -4.20 -18.53
N ASN A 100 3.03 -3.29 -19.11
CA ASN A 100 1.60 -3.14 -18.81
C ASN A 100 1.35 -2.96 -17.30
N LYS A 101 2.21 -2.16 -16.65
CA LYS A 101 2.17 -1.86 -15.21
C LYS A 101 2.48 -0.39 -14.97
N TYR A 102 1.85 0.23 -13.98
CA TYR A 102 2.14 1.61 -13.57
C TYR A 102 3.12 1.67 -12.39
N GLY A 103 3.22 0.58 -11.63
CA GLY A 103 4.12 0.38 -10.51
C GLY A 103 4.52 -1.08 -10.35
N SER A 104 5.51 -1.33 -9.51
CA SER A 104 5.80 -2.70 -9.05
C SER A 104 6.57 -2.72 -7.75
N THR A 105 6.23 -3.68 -6.90
CA THR A 105 6.99 -4.04 -5.70
C THR A 105 7.68 -5.38 -5.91
N SER A 106 8.88 -5.52 -5.37
CA SER A 106 9.65 -6.76 -5.45
C SER A 106 10.57 -6.93 -4.25
N GLY A 107 11.00 -8.17 -4.00
CA GLY A 107 11.86 -8.51 -2.87
C GLY A 107 11.05 -8.98 -1.66
N TRP A 108 11.75 -9.28 -0.57
CA TRP A 108 11.15 -9.79 0.66
C TRP A 108 11.89 -9.27 1.89
N GLY A 109 11.17 -9.03 2.98
CA GLY A 109 11.75 -8.51 4.22
C GLY A 109 12.52 -7.20 3.98
N TYR A 110 13.79 -7.16 4.37
CA TYR A 110 14.64 -5.97 4.21
C TYR A 110 15.09 -5.70 2.76
N GLU A 111 14.86 -6.64 1.84
CA GLU A 111 15.24 -6.49 0.42
C GLU A 111 14.11 -5.92 -0.44
N VAL A 112 12.94 -5.66 0.16
CA VAL A 112 11.79 -5.04 -0.52
C VAL A 112 12.17 -3.69 -1.11
N LYS A 113 11.74 -3.47 -2.35
CA LYS A 113 11.92 -2.24 -3.12
C LYS A 113 10.72 -1.99 -4.03
N MET A 114 10.46 -0.72 -4.31
CA MET A 114 9.36 -0.26 -5.14
C MET A 114 9.86 0.44 -6.40
N LYS A 115 9.06 0.35 -7.46
CA LYS A 115 9.24 1.07 -8.72
C LYS A 115 7.93 1.73 -9.13
N ILE A 116 8.01 2.93 -9.66
CA ILE A 116 6.86 3.68 -10.17
C ILE A 116 7.19 4.23 -11.55
N ASP A 117 6.24 4.15 -12.48
CA ASP A 117 6.26 4.90 -13.72
C ASP A 117 5.89 6.36 -13.42
N PRO A 118 6.82 7.32 -13.56
CA PRO A 118 6.51 8.73 -13.33
C PRO A 118 5.68 9.34 -14.47
N CYS A 119 5.57 8.66 -15.61
CA CYS A 119 4.87 9.12 -16.82
C CYS A 119 4.01 7.99 -17.43
N PRO A 120 3.03 7.45 -16.69
CA PRO A 120 2.25 6.35 -17.20
C PRO A 120 1.38 6.82 -18.38
N VAL A 121 1.33 6.01 -19.44
CA VAL A 121 0.37 6.22 -20.54
C VAL A 121 -0.96 5.60 -20.12
N VAL A 122 -1.92 6.45 -19.76
CA VAL A 122 -3.25 6.01 -19.29
C VAL A 122 -4.35 6.64 -20.13
N ASP A 123 -5.04 5.82 -20.92
CA ASP A 123 -6.12 6.28 -21.80
C ASP A 123 -7.24 6.95 -21.01
N GLY A 124 -7.61 8.17 -21.42
CA GLY A 124 -8.71 8.93 -20.82
C GLY A 124 -8.43 9.47 -19.41
N CYS A 125 -7.20 9.34 -18.89
CA CYS A 125 -6.82 9.92 -17.61
C CYS A 125 -6.47 11.41 -17.78
N THR A 126 -7.21 12.28 -17.08
CA THR A 126 -6.99 13.74 -17.12
C THR A 126 -6.11 14.24 -15.97
N LEU A 127 -5.84 13.41 -14.96
CA LEU A 127 -5.09 13.77 -13.76
C LEU A 127 -3.97 12.74 -13.50
N LEU A 128 -2.95 12.75 -14.35
CA LEU A 128 -1.84 11.78 -14.28
C LEU A 128 -1.12 11.81 -12.91
N GLY A 129 -0.93 12.98 -12.30
CA GLY A 129 -0.32 13.08 -10.97
C GLY A 129 -1.14 12.38 -9.86
N VAL A 130 -2.47 12.42 -9.95
CA VAL A 130 -3.36 11.69 -9.03
C VAL A 130 -3.24 10.18 -9.25
N HIS A 131 -3.17 9.75 -10.51
CA HIS A 131 -2.94 8.35 -10.84
C HIS A 131 -1.60 7.85 -10.28
N VAL A 132 -0.50 8.57 -10.52
CA VAL A 132 0.83 8.23 -9.98
C VAL A 132 0.84 8.18 -8.45
N ALA A 133 0.18 9.13 -7.78
CA ALA A 133 0.06 9.11 -6.33
C ALA A 133 -0.72 7.89 -5.82
N SER A 134 -1.80 7.51 -6.50
CA SER A 134 -2.56 6.30 -6.18
C SER A 134 -1.70 5.05 -6.35
N THR A 135 -1.00 4.92 -7.48
CA THR A 135 -0.08 3.82 -7.74
C THR A 135 1.02 3.73 -6.67
N LEU A 136 1.54 4.87 -6.19
CA LEU A 136 2.52 4.86 -5.10
C LEU A 136 1.93 4.25 -3.82
N VAL A 137 0.71 4.63 -3.42
CA VAL A 137 0.07 4.06 -2.22
C VAL A 137 -0.24 2.57 -2.40
N HIS A 138 -0.64 2.16 -3.60
CA HIS A 138 -0.85 0.76 -3.98
C HIS A 138 0.42 -0.08 -3.77
N GLU A 139 1.55 0.37 -4.31
CA GLU A 139 2.83 -0.32 -4.15
C GLU A 139 3.33 -0.28 -2.70
N MET A 140 3.01 0.77 -1.93
CA MET A 140 3.31 0.80 -0.51
C MET A 140 2.56 -0.27 0.29
N CYS A 141 1.33 -0.63 -0.11
CA CYS A 141 0.60 -1.74 0.49
C CYS A 141 1.32 -3.08 0.26
N HIS A 142 1.74 -3.34 -0.99
CA HIS A 142 2.58 -4.51 -1.29
C HIS A 142 3.87 -4.49 -0.47
N ALA A 143 4.58 -3.37 -0.44
CA ALA A 143 5.86 -3.25 0.27
C ALA A 143 5.71 -3.49 1.78
N PHE A 144 4.60 -3.08 2.38
CA PHE A 144 4.33 -3.36 3.79
C PHE A 144 4.17 -4.86 4.06
N LEU A 145 3.34 -5.55 3.26
CA LEU A 145 3.09 -6.98 3.41
C LEU A 145 4.33 -7.81 3.10
N ASP A 146 5.03 -7.50 2.01
CA ASP A 146 6.27 -8.19 1.60
C ASP A 146 7.43 -7.97 2.59
N ARG A 147 7.37 -6.91 3.39
CA ARG A 147 8.41 -6.58 4.39
C ARG A 147 8.12 -7.18 5.76
N TYR A 148 6.84 -7.20 6.17
CA TYR A 148 6.48 -7.43 7.56
C TYR A 148 5.60 -8.67 7.80
N SER A 149 5.03 -9.28 6.77
CA SER A 149 4.32 -10.56 6.96
C SER A 149 5.31 -11.69 7.27
N CYS A 150 4.93 -12.57 8.19
CA CYS A 150 5.68 -13.81 8.43
C CYS A 150 5.45 -14.84 7.31
N ALA A 151 4.44 -14.66 6.46
CA ALA A 151 4.15 -15.51 5.32
C ALA A 151 5.22 -15.41 4.22
N ASN A 152 6.03 -14.36 4.25
CA ASN A 152 7.15 -14.16 3.35
C ASN A 152 8.12 -15.36 3.38
N ARG A 153 8.54 -15.78 2.17
CA ARG A 153 9.45 -16.93 1.89
C ARG A 153 10.70 -17.03 2.78
N ALA A 154 11.07 -15.95 3.46
CA ALA A 154 12.18 -15.86 4.40
C ALA A 154 11.99 -16.64 5.71
N CYS A 155 10.76 -16.90 6.18
CA CYS A 155 10.55 -17.66 7.42
C CYS A 155 10.73 -19.18 7.23
N GLY A 156 10.51 -19.67 6.01
CA GLY A 156 10.67 -21.08 5.62
C GLY A 156 9.66 -22.06 6.24
N ASP A 157 8.65 -21.57 6.98
CA ASP A 157 7.62 -22.41 7.59
C ASP A 157 6.58 -22.85 6.54
N GLU A 158 6.39 -24.16 6.38
CA GLU A 158 5.46 -24.74 5.40
C GLU A 158 4.01 -24.25 5.57
N LYS A 159 3.57 -23.97 6.81
CA LYS A 159 2.23 -23.43 7.06
C LYS A 159 2.08 -22.00 6.58
N CYS A 160 3.15 -21.22 6.67
CA CYS A 160 3.23 -19.85 6.18
C CYS A 160 3.30 -19.82 4.65
N MET A 161 4.05 -20.74 4.05
CA MET A 161 4.21 -20.86 2.59
C MET A 161 2.94 -21.35 1.87
N GLY A 162 2.16 -22.24 2.51
CA GLY A 162 1.00 -22.89 1.90
C GLY A 162 -0.20 -21.98 1.61
N LYS A 163 -0.20 -20.75 2.14
CA LYS A 163 -1.31 -19.78 2.01
C LYS A 163 -0.95 -18.47 1.29
N LEU A 164 0.29 -18.37 0.81
CA LEU A 164 0.88 -17.15 0.26
C LEU A 164 0.08 -16.50 -0.87
N ASN A 165 -0.37 -17.30 -1.85
CA ASN A 165 -1.01 -16.75 -3.05
C ASN A 165 -2.36 -16.12 -2.71
N VAL A 166 -3.18 -16.79 -1.89
CA VAL A 166 -4.57 -16.37 -1.64
C VAL A 166 -4.65 -15.36 -0.48
N GLU A 167 -3.92 -15.59 0.62
CA GLU A 167 -3.97 -14.67 1.77
C GLU A 167 -3.24 -13.36 1.49
N TYR A 168 -2.12 -13.39 0.76
CA TYR A 168 -1.24 -12.23 0.61
C TYR A 168 -1.13 -11.73 -0.84
N GLY A 169 -1.59 -12.51 -1.82
CA GLY A 169 -1.56 -12.08 -3.22
C GLY A 169 -0.17 -12.15 -3.81
N GLN A 170 0.52 -13.30 -3.74
CA GLN A 170 1.84 -13.41 -4.37
C GLN A 170 1.72 -13.22 -5.89
N GLY A 171 1.95 -11.99 -6.36
CA GLY A 171 1.75 -11.58 -7.76
C GLY A 171 0.39 -10.94 -8.08
N GLY A 172 -0.44 -10.62 -7.08
CA GLY A 172 -1.77 -10.02 -7.21
C GLY A 172 -2.28 -9.43 -5.88
N HIS A 173 -3.59 -9.37 -5.69
CA HIS A 173 -4.29 -8.74 -4.57
C HIS A 173 -5.02 -9.78 -3.71
N GLY A 174 -4.28 -10.47 -2.85
CA GLY A 174 -4.86 -11.45 -1.92
C GLY A 174 -5.71 -10.82 -0.82
N TYR A 175 -6.32 -11.63 0.03
CA TYR A 175 -7.25 -11.18 1.09
C TYR A 175 -6.67 -10.06 1.98
N THR A 176 -5.47 -10.28 2.53
CA THR A 176 -4.78 -9.32 3.41
C THR A 176 -4.50 -8.02 2.69
N TRP A 177 -4.12 -8.09 1.41
CA TRP A 177 -3.86 -6.90 0.62
C TRP A 177 -5.15 -6.09 0.42
N ASN A 178 -6.26 -6.75 0.09
CA ASN A 178 -7.56 -6.10 -0.05
C ASN A 178 -8.03 -5.45 1.25
N LEU A 179 -7.85 -6.14 2.39
CA LEU A 179 -8.20 -5.60 3.70
C LEU A 179 -7.36 -4.36 4.02
N LEU A 180 -6.03 -4.43 3.82
CA LEU A 180 -5.13 -3.29 4.00
C LEU A 180 -5.51 -2.12 3.07
N ALA A 181 -5.70 -2.39 1.78
CA ALA A 181 -6.04 -1.38 0.80
C ALA A 181 -7.36 -0.67 1.13
N SER A 182 -8.38 -1.40 1.58
CA SER A 182 -9.67 -0.83 2.02
C SER A 182 -9.51 0.10 3.23
N VAL A 183 -8.68 -0.31 4.21
CA VAL A 183 -8.34 0.52 5.37
C VAL A 183 -7.62 1.79 4.93
N ILE A 184 -6.60 1.68 4.07
CA ILE A 184 -5.87 2.86 3.57
C ILE A 184 -6.78 3.76 2.71
N ASP A 185 -7.64 3.21 1.86
CA ASP A 185 -8.57 3.96 1.02
C ASP A 185 -9.52 4.82 1.87
N THR A 186 -10.04 4.25 2.96
CA THR A 186 -10.88 4.98 3.93
C THR A 186 -10.13 6.15 4.55
N LYS A 187 -8.87 5.95 4.95
CA LYS A 187 -8.01 6.98 5.54
C LYS A 187 -7.67 8.07 4.52
N VAL A 188 -7.34 7.67 3.29
CA VAL A 188 -7.02 8.56 2.16
C VAL A 188 -8.18 9.50 1.84
N LYS A 189 -9.43 9.00 1.81
CA LYS A 189 -10.64 9.81 1.61
C LYS A 189 -10.85 10.90 2.67
N GLY A 190 -10.33 10.70 3.88
CA GLY A 190 -10.35 11.71 4.94
C GLY A 190 -9.30 12.80 4.80
N HIS A 191 -8.22 12.55 4.03
CA HIS A 191 -7.07 13.44 3.96
C HIS A 191 -6.95 14.24 2.67
N PHE A 192 -7.35 13.69 1.52
CA PHE A 192 -7.19 14.34 0.22
C PHE A 192 -8.44 15.07 -0.25
N GLU A 193 -8.24 16.19 -0.96
CA GLU A 193 -9.31 16.98 -1.60
C GLU A 193 -9.83 16.32 -2.89
N VAL A 194 -9.12 15.31 -3.39
CA VAL A 194 -9.45 14.53 -4.59
C VAL A 194 -9.49 13.05 -4.23
N ASP A 195 -10.28 12.28 -4.99
CA ASP A 195 -10.30 10.83 -4.85
C ASP A 195 -8.98 10.24 -5.36
N LEU A 196 -8.35 9.39 -4.55
CA LEU A 196 -7.17 8.61 -4.91
C LEU A 196 -7.61 7.15 -4.96
N PRO A 197 -8.21 6.71 -6.09
CA PRO A 197 -8.75 5.36 -6.16
C PRO A 197 -7.59 4.37 -6.15
N LEU A 198 -7.42 3.62 -5.05
CA LEU A 198 -6.33 2.63 -4.85
C LEU A 198 -6.46 1.39 -5.74
N ALA A 199 -6.79 1.58 -7.02
CA ALA A 199 -7.04 0.54 -8.01
C ALA A 199 -8.17 -0.43 -7.64
N ALA A 200 -9.22 0.04 -6.93
CA ALA A 200 -10.37 -0.78 -6.51
C ALA A 200 -11.03 -1.64 -7.61
N LYS A 201 -10.90 -1.25 -8.89
CA LYS A 201 -11.38 -2.03 -10.05
C LYS A 201 -10.45 -3.18 -10.46
N GLU A 202 -9.16 -3.10 -10.13
CA GLU A 202 -8.18 -4.15 -10.37
C GLU A 202 -8.25 -5.20 -9.25
N CYS A 203 -8.56 -4.76 -8.02
CA CYS A 203 -8.85 -5.62 -6.86
C CYS A 203 -9.97 -6.65 -7.09
N SER A 204 -10.97 -6.33 -7.92
CA SER A 204 -12.12 -7.22 -8.18
C SER A 204 -11.79 -8.40 -9.08
N ALA A 205 -10.63 -8.42 -9.75
CA ALA A 205 -10.24 -9.57 -10.57
C ALA A 205 -9.82 -10.79 -9.73
N ASP A 206 -9.32 -10.53 -8.51
CA ASP A 206 -8.90 -11.57 -7.56
C ASP A 206 -10.02 -11.96 -6.58
N GLU A 207 -11.18 -11.30 -6.67
CA GLU A 207 -12.35 -11.54 -5.82
C GLU A 207 -12.95 -12.94 -6.06
N ASP A 208 -12.90 -13.45 -7.30
CA ASP A 208 -13.34 -14.81 -7.63
C ASP A 208 -12.47 -15.88 -6.94
N GLU A 209 -11.15 -15.67 -6.84
CA GLU A 209 -10.22 -16.58 -6.16
C GLU A 209 -10.36 -16.49 -4.64
N LEU A 210 -10.60 -15.28 -4.13
CA LEU A 210 -10.85 -15.01 -2.72
C LEU A 210 -12.18 -15.66 -2.25
N LEU A 211 -13.26 -15.51 -3.02
CA LEU A 211 -14.55 -16.15 -2.74
C LEU A 211 -14.48 -17.68 -2.87
N ALA A 212 -13.66 -18.22 -3.78
CA ALA A 212 -13.49 -19.67 -3.89
C ALA A 212 -12.81 -20.30 -2.66
N VAL A 213 -12.01 -19.53 -1.90
CA VAL A 213 -11.26 -20.03 -0.73
C VAL A 213 -11.90 -19.62 0.59
N TYR A 214 -12.45 -18.42 0.67
CA TYR A 214 -13.02 -17.84 1.89
C TYR A 214 -14.53 -17.63 1.84
N GLY A 215 -15.20 -17.93 0.73
CA GLY A 215 -16.64 -17.70 0.55
C GLY A 215 -17.47 -18.26 1.70
N ASP A 216 -17.23 -19.53 2.07
CA ASP A 216 -17.94 -20.18 3.18
C ASP A 216 -17.70 -19.48 4.53
N TRP A 217 -16.46 -19.04 4.80
CA TRP A 217 -16.13 -18.32 6.05
C TRP A 217 -16.69 -16.90 6.08
N LEU A 218 -16.68 -16.19 4.94
CA LEU A 218 -17.25 -14.85 4.81
C LEU A 218 -18.78 -14.87 4.94
N GLU A 219 -19.45 -15.89 4.39
CA GLU A 219 -20.89 -16.11 4.57
C GLU A 219 -21.25 -16.31 6.04
N GLU A 220 -20.44 -17.06 6.80
CA GLU A 220 -20.64 -17.28 8.25
C GLU A 220 -20.44 -16.01 9.10
N GLN A 221 -19.56 -15.08 8.68
CA GLN A 221 -19.29 -13.83 9.41
C GLN A 221 -20.28 -12.70 9.06
N ILE A 222 -20.71 -12.61 7.80
CA ILE A 222 -21.63 -11.56 7.31
C ILE A 222 -23.09 -11.94 7.62
N TRP A 223 -23.38 -13.24 7.70
CA TRP A 223 -24.68 -13.79 8.05
C TRP A 223 -24.51 -14.84 9.16
N PRO A 224 -24.29 -14.43 10.43
CA PRO A 224 -24.34 -15.41 11.51
C PRO A 224 -25.69 -16.12 11.43
N PRO A 225 -25.73 -17.46 11.46
CA PRO A 225 -27.00 -18.18 11.43
C PRO A 225 -27.86 -17.63 12.56
N ASP A 226 -29.11 -17.29 12.23
CA ASP A 226 -30.07 -16.77 13.18
C ASP A 226 -30.05 -17.68 14.42
N PRO A 227 -29.71 -17.17 15.62
CA PRO A 227 -29.64 -17.99 16.83
C PRO A 227 -31.00 -18.59 17.22
N HIS A 228 -32.05 -18.33 16.44
CA HIS A 228 -33.39 -18.87 16.57
C HIS A 228 -33.80 -19.89 15.48
N GLN A 229 -32.85 -20.41 14.68
CA GLN A 229 -33.09 -21.58 13.82
C GLN A 229 -32.62 -22.90 14.44
#